data_AF-A0A377LVB9-F1
#
_entry.id   AF-A0A377LVB9-F1
#
_cell.length_a   1.000
_cell.length_b   1.000
_cell.length_c   1.000
_cell.angle_alpha   90.00
_cell.angle_beta   90.00
_cell.angle_gamma   90.00
#
_symmetry.space_group_name_H-M   'P 1'
#
loop_
_entity.id
_entity.type
_entity.pdbx_description
1 polymer ?
#
loop_
_entity_poly.entity_id
_entity_poly.type
_entity_poly.pdbx_seq_one_letter_code
_entity_poly.pdbx_strand_id
1 'polypeptide(L)' 'MSYAKESDVTLPTTLQKSCKLAVHTPKPSEETLNFAVSLDKEDAPPEDMELGKQFAQQVTLQCQ' A
#
# COMPACT_ATOMS: atom_id res chain seq x y z
N MET A 1 -7.57 -8.00 1.54
CA MET A 1 -8.08 -7.51 0.24
C MET A 1 -6.93 -6.81 -0.46
N SER A 2 -6.62 -7.16 -1.70
CA SER A 2 -5.52 -6.57 -2.48
C SER A 2 -5.92 -6.41 -3.94
N TYR A 3 -5.40 -5.40 -4.61
CA TYR A 3 -5.54 -5.21 -6.06
C TYR A 3 -4.36 -5.91 -6.75
N ALA A 4 -4.64 -6.89 -7.61
CA ALA A 4 -3.61 -7.60 -8.35
C ALA A 4 -3.13 -6.79 -9.56
N LYS A 5 -4.01 -5.98 -10.14
CA LYS A 5 -3.76 -5.17 -11.34
C LYS A 5 -4.45 -3.82 -11.21
N GLU A 6 -3.96 -2.83 -11.94
CA GLU A 6 -4.62 -1.51 -12.02
C GLU A 6 -6.05 -1.60 -12.56
N SER A 7 -6.33 -2.57 -13.43
CA SER A 7 -7.67 -2.85 -13.96
C SER A 7 -8.67 -3.35 -12.91
N ASP A 8 -8.21 -3.78 -11.73
CA ASP A 8 -9.09 -4.17 -10.63
C ASP A 8 -9.77 -2.95 -10.00
N VAL A 9 -9.30 -1.74 -10.32
CA VAL A 9 -9.90 -0.48 -9.93
C VAL A 9 -10.54 0.16 -11.15
N THR A 10 -11.85 0.35 -11.09
CA THR A 10 -12.60 0.98 -12.18
C THR A 10 -12.91 2.43 -11.82
N LEU A 11 -12.49 3.36 -12.68
CA LEU A 11 -12.89 4.76 -12.58
C LEU A 11 -14.12 5.02 -13.47
N PRO A 12 -15.04 5.91 -13.07
CA PRO A 12 -16.08 6.42 -13.96
C PRO A 12 -15.48 7.04 -15.23
N THR A 13 -16.15 6.91 -16.37
CA THR A 13 -15.65 7.35 -17.70
C THR A 13 -15.32 8.84 -17.77
N THR A 14 -15.97 9.66 -16.94
CA THR A 14 -15.68 11.08 -16.78
C THR A 14 -14.31 11.32 -16.14
N LEU A 15 -13.93 10.51 -15.16
CA LEU A 15 -12.67 10.61 -14.43
C LEU A 15 -11.52 9.92 -15.16
N GLN A 16 -11.77 8.88 -15.96
CA GLN A 16 -10.73 8.22 -16.77
C GLN A 16 -10.04 9.20 -17.75
N LYS A 17 -10.74 10.26 -18.18
CA LYS A 17 -10.20 11.26 -19.11
C LYS A 17 -9.27 12.28 -18.43
N SER A 18 -9.48 12.52 -17.15
CA SER A 18 -8.79 13.58 -16.39
C SER A 18 -7.90 13.04 -15.29
N CYS A 19 -8.00 11.75 -14.95
CA CYS A 19 -7.29 11.14 -13.85
C CYS A 19 -6.54 9.88 -14.27
N LYS A 20 -5.31 9.73 -13.76
CA LYS A 20 -4.51 8.51 -13.85
C LYS A 20 -4.54 7.80 -12.51
N LEU A 21 -4.75 6.49 -12.57
CA LEU A 21 -4.65 5.61 -11.42
C LEU A 21 -3.31 4.87 -11.47
N ALA A 22 -2.64 4.75 -10.33
CA ALA A 22 -1.48 3.89 -10.13
C ALA A 22 -1.68 3.02 -8.89
N VAL A 23 -1.39 1.73 -9.00
CA VAL A 23 -1.40 0.80 -7.87
C VAL A 23 0.03 0.36 -7.56
N HIS A 24 0.54 0.75 -6.40
CA HIS A 24 1.85 0.35 -5.91
C HIS A 24 1.70 -0.72 -4.82
N THR A 25 2.31 -1.88 -5.04
CA THR A 25 2.40 -2.95 -4.04
C THR A 25 3.82 -2.96 -3.50
N PRO A 26 4.04 -2.54 -2.24
CA PRO A 26 5.37 -2.61 -1.66
C PRO A 26 5.81 -4.07 -1.52
N LYS A 27 7.11 -4.31 -1.71
CA LYS A 27 7.78 -5.58 -1.40
C LYS A 27 8.73 -5.31 -0.25
N PRO A 28 8.34 -5.60 1.00
CA PRO A 28 9.22 -5.39 2.15
C PRO A 28 10.48 -6.24 2.01
N SER A 29 11.61 -5.72 2.49
CA SER A 29 12.86 -6.50 2.56
C SER A 29 12.78 -7.57 3.64
N GLU A 30 13.71 -8.52 3.60
CA GLU A 30 13.81 -9.58 4.62
C GLU A 30 14.04 -9.01 6.02
N GLU A 31 14.79 -7.92 6.13
CA GLU A 31 15.00 -7.19 7.39
C GLU A 31 13.68 -6.59 7.93
N THR A 32 12.87 -5.97 7.07
CA THR A 32 11.56 -5.40 7.45
C THR A 32 10.57 -6.48 7.87
N LEU A 33 10.61 -7.66 7.23
CA LEU A 33 9.80 -8.82 7.62
C LEU A 33 10.19 -9.34 9.02
N ASN A 34 11.48 -9.53 9.27
CA ASN A 34 11.98 -10.00 10.56
C ASN A 34 11.68 -9.03 11.69
N PHE A 35 11.77 -7.73 11.42
CA PHE A 35 11.38 -6.67 12.35
C PHE A 35 9.88 -6.76 12.69
N ALA A 36 9.01 -6.87 11.69
CA ALA A 36 7.56 -7.00 11.90
C ALA A 36 7.19 -8.25 12.74
N VAL A 37 7.86 -9.38 12.54
CA VAL A 37 7.66 -10.61 13.35
C VAL A 37 8.15 -10.44 14.80
N SER A 38 9.12 -9.57 15.03
CA SER A 38 9.65 -9.29 16.38
C SER A 38 8.69 -8.42 17.19
N LEU A 39 8.02 -7.46 16.55
CA LEU A 39 7.00 -6.61 17.18
C LEU A 39 5.73 -7.36 17.60
N ASP A 40 5.39 -8.45 16.91
CA ASP A 40 4.26 -9.32 17.32
C ASP A 40 4.53 -10.02 18.67
N LYS A 41 5.81 -10.06 19.11
CA LYS A 41 6.24 -10.70 20.36
C LYS A 41 6.51 -9.71 21.50
N GLU A 42 6.69 -8.43 21.21
CA GLU A 42 7.01 -7.38 22.17
C GLU A 42 6.11 -6.16 21.90
N ASP A 43 5.22 -5.83 22.84
CA ASP A 43 4.21 -4.76 22.78
C ASP A 43 4.71 -3.52 22.01
N ALA A 44 4.23 -3.35 20.77
CA ALA A 44 4.87 -2.48 19.77
C ALA A 44 4.87 -1.00 20.17
N PRO A 45 6.04 -0.33 20.21
CA PRO A 45 6.12 1.09 20.56
C PRO A 45 5.39 1.99 19.53
N PRO A 46 4.94 3.19 19.94
CA PRO A 46 4.11 4.07 19.10
C PRO A 46 4.80 4.58 17.82
N GLU A 47 6.11 4.44 17.67
CA GLU A 47 6.84 4.75 16.42
C GLU A 47 6.56 3.76 15.27
N ASP A 48 5.95 2.60 15.55
CA ASP A 48 5.69 1.56 14.55
C ASP A 48 4.46 1.78 13.66
N MET A 49 3.77 2.91 13.78
CA MET A 49 2.61 3.22 12.91
C MET A 49 2.98 3.33 11.42
N GLU A 50 4.24 3.63 11.09
CA GLU A 50 4.70 3.69 9.70
C GLU A 50 5.02 2.31 9.10
N LEU A 51 5.25 1.30 9.95
CA LEU A 51 5.58 -0.05 9.48
C LEU A 51 4.48 -0.61 8.58
N GLY A 52 3.21 -0.37 8.92
CA GLY A 52 2.07 -0.79 8.09
C GLY A 52 2.15 -0.31 6.63
N LYS A 53 2.78 0.83 6.36
CA LYS A 53 2.96 1.35 4.98
C LYS A 53 3.94 0.51 4.16
N GLN A 54 4.86 -0.21 4.80
CA GLN A 54 5.80 -1.12 4.13
C GLN A 54 5.12 -2.41 3.63
N PHE A 55 3.89 -2.67 4.09
CA PHE A 55 3.12 -3.87 3.76
C PHE A 55 1.81 -3.55 3.03
N ALA A 56 1.25 -2.36 3.22
CA ALA A 56 -0.01 -1.95 2.61
C ALA A 56 0.18 -1.48 1.15
N GLN A 57 -0.71 -1.93 0.27
CA GLN A 57 -0.75 -1.40 -1.10
C GLN A 57 -1.19 0.07 -1.09
N GLN A 58 -0.53 0.90 -1.90
CA GLN A 58 -0.87 2.29 -2.11
C GLN A 58 -1.57 2.45 -3.45
N VAL A 59 -2.77 3.01 -3.43
CA VAL A 59 -3.51 3.40 -4.63
C VAL A 59 -3.43 4.92 -4.77
N THR A 60 -2.85 5.40 -5.86
CA THR A 60 -2.70 6.83 -6.14
C THR A 60 -3.59 7.21 -7.31
N LEU A 61 -4.41 8.24 -7.10
CA LEU A 61 -5.24 8.84 -8.13
C LEU A 61 -4.75 10.27 -8.38
N GLN A 62 -4.24 10.54 -9.57
CA GLN A 62 -3.76 11.86 -9.96
C GLN A 62 -4.67 12.45 -11.02
N CYS A 63 -5.34 13.56 -10.73
CA CYS A 63 -6.24 14.26 -11.64
C CYS A 63 -5.64 15.60 -12.11
N GLN A 64 -5.93 15.99 -13.35
CA GLN A 64 -5.58 17.29 -13.94
C GLN A 64 -6.72 18.30 -13.87
#